data_AF-A0A7R9FPK9-F1
#
_entry.id   AF-A0A7R9FPK9-F1
#
_cell.length_a   1.000
_cell.length_b   1.000
_cell.length_c   1.000
_cell.angle_alpha   90.00
_cell.angle_beta   90.00
_cell.angle_gamma   90.00
#
_symmetry.space_group_name_H-M   'P 1'
#
loop_
_entity.id
_entity.type
_entity.pdbx_description
1 polymer ?
#
loop_
_entity_poly.entity_id
_entity_poly.type
_entity_poly.pdbx_seq_one_letter_code
_entity_poly.pdbx_strand_id
1 'polypeptide(L)'
;MALGPRESGEWIAKQAEHVKINPEAVRRLATRLAADYKDGKFTDNYDQWEPHPKTRDKSTLEWIFWVSTLNFSFWTEPGEAKYLVTHKGQKWSGYFSLCAALNRALDQGIPLLDPAFYSTLTLQQVKDIFKSDSGMEIPLVEERHQVITEAGLCSFSF
;
A
#
# COMPACT_ATOMS: atom_id res chain seq x y z
N MET A 1 -25.79 7.08 17.83
CA MET A 1 -25.16 5.91 17.18
C MET A 1 -24.24 6.42 16.09
N ALA A 2 -23.04 5.85 15.95
CA ALA A 2 -22.19 6.15 14.79
C ALA A 2 -22.82 5.56 13.53
N LEU A 3 -22.82 6.31 12.42
CA LEU A 3 -23.31 5.83 11.12
C LEU A 3 -22.31 4.82 10.54
N GLY A 4 -22.80 3.78 9.86
CA GLY A 4 -21.92 2.90 9.09
C GLY A 4 -21.29 3.61 7.89
N PRO A 5 -20.26 3.04 7.23
CA PRO A 5 -19.61 3.68 6.08
C PRO A 5 -20.57 4.06 4.94
N ARG A 6 -21.54 3.18 4.62
CA ARG A 6 -22.55 3.44 3.58
C ARG A 6 -23.44 4.63 3.95
N GLU A 7 -23.99 4.63 5.16
CA GLU A 7 -24.91 5.65 5.65
C GLU A 7 -24.21 7.00 5.79
N SER A 8 -22.95 6.99 6.26
CA SER A 8 -22.09 8.16 6.33
C SER A 8 -21.83 8.75 4.95
N GLY A 9 -21.44 7.91 3.98
CA GLY A 9 -21.20 8.35 2.60
C GLY A 9 -22.46 8.92 1.95
N GLU A 10 -23.61 8.30 2.16
CA GLU A 10 -24.90 8.81 1.69
C GLU A 10 -25.25 10.17 2.33
N TRP A 11 -25.04 10.31 3.64
CA TRP A 11 -25.28 11.57 4.35
C TRP A 11 -24.39 12.68 3.80
N ILE A 12 -23.07 12.45 3.68
CA ILE A 12 -22.11 13.41 3.13
C ILE A 12 -22.52 13.82 1.71
N ALA A 13 -22.84 12.86 0.85
CA ALA A 13 -23.23 13.13 -0.53
C ALA A 13 -24.51 13.96 -0.64
N LYS A 14 -25.47 13.79 0.28
CA LYS A 14 -26.72 14.56 0.34
C LYS A 14 -26.51 16.01 0.81
N GLN A 15 -25.51 16.25 1.65
CA GLN A 15 -25.21 17.58 2.19
C GLN A 15 -24.17 18.36 1.35
N ALA A 16 -23.56 17.73 0.34
CA ALA A 16 -22.53 18.38 -0.46
C ALA A 16 -23.08 19.53 -1.33
N GLU A 17 -22.51 20.72 -1.18
CA GLU A 17 -22.95 21.92 -1.93
C GLU A 17 -22.17 22.12 -3.25
N HIS A 18 -20.85 21.86 -3.21
CA HIS A 18 -19.94 22.17 -4.32
C HIS A 18 -19.69 21.00 -5.28
N VAL A 19 -20.02 19.77 -4.87
CA VAL A 19 -19.80 18.56 -5.66
C VAL A 19 -21.08 17.75 -5.70
N LYS A 20 -21.37 17.15 -6.86
CA LYS A 20 -22.59 16.36 -7.08
C LYS A 20 -22.24 15.04 -7.75
N ILE A 21 -22.90 13.97 -7.31
CA ILE A 21 -22.83 12.67 -7.98
C ILE A 21 -23.72 12.74 -9.22
N ASN A 22 -23.22 12.26 -10.37
CA ASN A 22 -24.00 12.11 -11.59
C ASN A 22 -24.55 10.66 -11.68
N PRO A 23 -25.84 10.41 -11.39
CA PRO A 23 -26.37 9.05 -11.32
C PRO A 23 -26.32 8.33 -12.68
N GLU A 24 -26.51 9.06 -13.78
CA GLU A 24 -26.45 8.48 -15.13
C GLU A 24 -25.03 8.03 -15.48
N ALA A 25 -24.02 8.83 -15.11
CA ALA A 25 -22.62 8.44 -15.33
C ALA A 25 -22.24 7.20 -14.50
N VAL A 26 -22.71 7.13 -13.25
CA VAL A 26 -22.52 5.95 -12.39
C VAL A 26 -23.14 4.71 -13.02
N ARG A 27 -24.38 4.80 -13.51
CA ARG A 27 -25.04 3.65 -14.18
C ARG A 27 -24.30 3.23 -15.44
N ARG A 28 -23.89 4.17 -16.31
CA ARG A 28 -23.11 3.85 -17.51
C ARG A 28 -21.79 3.16 -17.17
N LEU A 29 -21.08 3.65 -16.16
CA LEU A 29 -19.84 3.03 -15.70
C LEU A 29 -20.11 1.62 -15.16
N ALA A 30 -21.12 1.45 -14.31
CA ALA A 30 -21.48 0.14 -13.76
C ALA A 30 -21.83 -0.88 -14.85
N THR A 31 -22.63 -0.49 -15.86
CA THR A 31 -22.95 -1.35 -17.01
C THR A 31 -21.68 -1.74 -17.77
N ARG A 32 -20.78 -0.79 -18.02
CA ARG A 32 -19.51 -1.06 -18.69
C ARG A 32 -18.64 -2.03 -17.89
N LEU A 33 -18.45 -1.78 -16.58
CA LEU A 33 -17.65 -2.65 -15.73
C LEU A 33 -18.22 -4.06 -15.66
N ALA A 34 -19.55 -4.21 -15.62
CA ALA A 34 -20.20 -5.51 -15.63
C ALA A 34 -20.00 -6.26 -16.96
N ALA A 35 -20.02 -5.55 -18.09
CA ALA A 35 -19.69 -6.11 -19.41
C ALA A 35 -18.20 -6.50 -19.49
N ASP A 36 -17.30 -5.59 -19.12
CA ASP A 36 -15.85 -5.82 -19.10
C ASP A 36 -15.49 -7.04 -18.22
N TYR A 37 -16.20 -7.25 -17.10
CA TYR A 37 -16.04 -8.43 -16.26
C TYR A 37 -16.52 -9.72 -16.91
N LYS A 38 -17.69 -9.71 -17.55
CA LYS A 38 -18.19 -10.88 -18.30
C LYS A 38 -17.29 -11.23 -19.49
N ASP A 39 -16.71 -10.21 -20.12
CA ASP A 39 -15.76 -10.35 -21.23
C ASP A 39 -14.36 -10.79 -20.77
N GLY A 40 -14.15 -11.01 -19.46
CA GLY A 40 -12.88 -11.48 -18.91
C GLY A 40 -11.75 -10.44 -18.94
N LYS A 41 -12.07 -9.15 -19.04
CA LYS A 41 -11.05 -8.08 -19.05
C LYS A 41 -10.40 -7.85 -17.70
N PHE A 42 -11.05 -8.27 -16.61
CA PHE A 42 -10.42 -8.32 -15.29
C PHE A 42 -9.77 -9.68 -15.10
N THR A 43 -8.45 -9.71 -15.06
CA THR A 43 -7.66 -10.90 -14.77
C THR A 43 -6.99 -10.74 -13.40
N ASP A 44 -6.87 -11.85 -12.67
CA ASP A 44 -6.00 -11.92 -11.51
C ASP A 44 -4.54 -11.99 -12.02
N ASN A 45 -3.91 -10.82 -12.17
CA ASN A 45 -2.51 -10.69 -12.55
C ASN A 45 -1.64 -10.24 -11.38
N TYR A 46 -2.13 -10.43 -10.15
CA TYR A 46 -1.46 -9.93 -8.95
C TYR A 46 -0.06 -10.52 -8.81
N ASP A 47 0.11 -11.81 -9.03
CA ASP A 47 1.39 -12.51 -8.93
C ASP A 47 2.34 -12.29 -10.13
N GLN A 48 1.88 -11.65 -11.21
CA GLN A 48 2.71 -11.40 -12.40
C GLN A 48 3.77 -10.31 -12.16
N TRP A 49 3.51 -9.38 -11.23
CA TRP A 49 4.45 -8.30 -10.91
C TRP A 49 5.59 -8.81 -10.05
N GLU A 50 6.84 -8.66 -10.49
CA GLU A 50 8.02 -9.21 -9.80
C GLU A 50 8.03 -8.96 -8.28
N PRO A 51 7.75 -7.74 -7.77
CA PRO A 51 7.83 -7.46 -6.33
C PRO A 51 6.70 -8.07 -5.51
N HIS A 52 5.65 -8.64 -6.12
CA HIS A 52 4.57 -9.27 -5.37
C HIS A 52 4.92 -10.71 -4.97
N PRO A 53 4.39 -11.20 -3.83
CA PRO A 53 4.52 -12.60 -3.43
C PRO A 53 4.12 -13.57 -4.53
N LYS A 54 4.85 -14.68 -4.64
CA LYS A 54 4.60 -15.77 -5.61
C LYS A 54 3.91 -16.98 -5.00
N THR A 55 3.85 -17.03 -3.67
CA THR A 55 3.17 -18.08 -2.93
C THR A 55 1.81 -17.57 -2.42
N ARG A 56 1.04 -18.46 -1.79
CA ARG A 56 -0.27 -18.16 -1.18
C ARG A 56 -0.33 -18.76 0.22
N ASP A 57 0.70 -18.52 1.01
CA ASP A 57 0.86 -19.04 2.36
C ASP A 57 0.70 -17.92 3.41
N LYS A 58 0.91 -18.25 4.70
CA LYS A 58 0.82 -17.27 5.78
C LYS A 58 1.75 -16.07 5.55
N SER A 59 2.96 -16.28 5.04
CA SER A 59 3.91 -15.17 4.78
C SER A 59 3.38 -14.19 3.74
N THR A 60 2.59 -14.67 2.77
CA THR A 60 1.91 -13.82 1.79
C THR A 60 0.88 -12.91 2.47
N LEU A 61 0.15 -13.41 3.46
CA LEU A 61 -0.81 -12.59 4.22
C LEU A 61 -0.10 -11.52 5.05
N GLU A 62 0.97 -11.89 5.76
CA GLU A 62 1.77 -10.93 6.53
C GLU A 62 2.41 -9.87 5.62
N TRP A 63 2.89 -10.27 4.43
CA TRP A 63 3.44 -9.36 3.43
C TRP A 63 2.37 -8.37 2.93
N ILE A 64 1.18 -8.86 2.59
CA ILE A 64 0.07 -8.01 2.12
C ILE A 64 -0.35 -7.04 3.21
N PHE A 65 -0.45 -7.51 4.46
CA PHE A 65 -0.78 -6.68 5.60
C PHE A 65 0.24 -5.56 5.78
N TRP A 66 1.53 -5.90 5.79
CA TRP A 66 2.62 -4.94 5.96
C TRP A 66 2.63 -3.88 4.85
N VAL A 67 2.56 -4.30 3.59
CA VAL A 67 2.55 -3.39 2.44
C VAL A 67 1.30 -2.52 2.45
N SER A 68 0.13 -3.09 2.72
CA SER A 68 -1.13 -2.34 2.74
C SER A 68 -1.18 -1.31 3.86
N THR A 69 -0.59 -1.62 5.01
CA THR A 69 -0.41 -0.71 6.15
C THR A 69 0.39 0.54 5.77
N LEU A 70 1.34 0.40 4.84
CA LEU A 70 2.24 1.46 4.42
C LEU A 70 1.94 1.97 3.00
N ASN A 71 0.83 1.58 2.37
CA ASN A 71 0.55 1.95 0.98
C ASN A 71 -0.08 3.36 0.85
N PHE A 72 0.66 4.40 1.24
CA PHE A 72 0.23 5.79 1.17
C PHE A 72 1.34 6.73 0.71
N SER A 73 0.99 7.94 0.27
CA SER A 73 1.92 9.04 -0.03
C SER A 73 3.10 8.71 -0.96
N PHE A 74 2.81 8.29 -2.19
CA PHE A 74 3.80 8.03 -3.25
C PHE A 74 3.90 9.14 -4.31
N TRP A 75 3.32 10.30 -4.02
CA TRP A 75 3.31 11.44 -4.93
C TRP A 75 4.69 12.12 -4.92
N THR A 76 5.09 12.66 -6.07
CA THR A 76 6.32 13.44 -6.22
C THR A 76 5.96 14.69 -7.00
N GLU A 77 6.34 15.85 -6.49
CA GLU A 77 6.06 17.12 -7.16
C GLU A 77 6.81 17.19 -8.51
N PRO A 78 6.24 17.86 -9.52
CA PRO A 78 6.92 18.05 -10.79
C PRO A 78 8.29 18.74 -10.59
N GLY A 79 9.36 18.08 -11.05
CA GLY A 79 10.73 18.59 -10.95
C GLY A 79 11.52 18.03 -9.76
N GLU A 80 10.88 17.32 -8.83
CA GLU A 80 11.58 16.63 -7.74
C GLU A 80 12.03 15.22 -8.13
N ALA A 81 13.09 14.75 -7.47
CA ALA A 81 13.53 13.37 -7.64
C ALA A 81 12.52 12.42 -6.97
N LYS A 82 12.25 11.30 -7.65
CA LYS A 82 11.36 10.26 -7.12
C LYS A 82 12.08 9.43 -6.07
N TYR A 83 11.33 8.92 -5.09
CA TYR A 83 11.78 7.80 -4.27
C TYR A 83 11.94 6.54 -5.15
N LEU A 84 13.16 5.99 -5.17
CA LEU A 84 13.53 4.85 -6.02
C LEU A 84 14.19 3.74 -5.21
N VAL A 85 13.82 2.50 -5.50
CA VAL A 85 14.39 1.31 -4.85
C VAL A 85 14.74 0.26 -5.90
N THR A 86 15.98 -0.18 -5.90
CA THR A 86 16.50 -1.23 -6.77
C THR A 86 16.46 -2.55 -6.03
N HIS A 87 15.79 -3.53 -6.63
CA HIS A 87 15.70 -4.89 -6.14
C HIS A 87 15.91 -5.85 -7.31
N LYS A 88 16.79 -6.84 -7.13
CA LYS A 88 17.21 -7.80 -8.18
C LYS A 88 17.60 -7.15 -9.52
N GLY A 89 18.28 -6.01 -9.47
CA GLY A 89 18.75 -5.29 -10.66
C GLY A 89 17.69 -4.44 -11.38
N GLN A 90 16.44 -4.42 -10.89
CA GLN A 90 15.37 -3.57 -11.42
C GLN A 90 15.05 -2.42 -10.48
N LYS A 91 14.89 -1.22 -11.04
CA LYS A 91 14.56 0.00 -10.30
C LYS A 91 13.05 0.22 -10.28
N TRP A 92 12.50 0.44 -9.09
CA TRP A 92 11.08 0.63 -8.84
C TRP A 92 10.76 2.03 -8.30
N SER A 93 9.54 2.50 -8.56
CA SER A 93 9.03 3.78 -8.08
C SER A 93 7.57 3.65 -7.64
N GLY A 94 7.07 4.61 -6.88
CA GLY A 94 5.70 4.61 -6.36
C GLY A 94 5.42 3.38 -5.50
N TYR A 95 4.21 2.83 -5.59
CA TYR A 95 3.82 1.62 -4.86
C TYR A 95 4.85 0.47 -4.99
N PHE A 96 5.38 0.20 -6.19
CA PHE A 96 6.33 -0.90 -6.37
C PHE A 96 7.67 -0.69 -5.64
N SER A 97 8.05 0.56 -5.36
CA SER A 97 9.26 0.83 -4.56
C SER A 97 9.11 0.41 -3.09
N LEU A 98 7.89 0.47 -2.54
CA LEU A 98 7.59 -0.06 -1.21
C LEU A 98 7.73 -1.59 -1.19
N CYS A 99 7.14 -2.27 -2.18
CA CYS A 99 7.26 -3.72 -2.34
C CYS A 99 8.72 -4.15 -2.48
N ALA A 100 9.49 -3.43 -3.31
CA ALA A 100 10.91 -3.67 -3.52
C ALA A 100 11.74 -3.45 -2.25
N ALA A 101 11.43 -2.43 -1.45
CA ALA A 101 12.12 -2.18 -0.18
C ALA A 101 11.89 -3.31 0.82
N LEU A 102 10.64 -3.77 0.96
CA LEU A 102 10.30 -4.91 1.82
C LEU A 102 11.05 -6.17 1.36
N ASN A 103 10.97 -6.53 0.08
CA ASN A 103 11.61 -7.74 -0.43
C ASN A 103 13.14 -7.67 -0.30
N ARG A 104 13.74 -6.51 -0.53
CA ARG A 104 15.18 -6.30 -0.34
C ARG A 104 15.59 -6.56 1.11
N ALA A 105 14.80 -6.12 2.08
CA ALA A 105 15.06 -6.37 3.50
C ALA A 105 14.85 -7.85 3.88
N LEU A 106 13.81 -8.50 3.35
CA LEU A 106 13.58 -9.94 3.55
C LEU A 106 14.72 -10.78 2.97
N ASP A 107 15.21 -10.45 1.78
CA ASP A 107 16.38 -11.11 1.15
C ASP A 107 17.67 -10.93 1.96
N GLN A 108 17.75 -9.87 2.78
CA GLN A 108 18.86 -9.63 3.73
C GLN A 108 18.67 -10.34 5.07
N GLY A 109 17.59 -11.11 5.24
CA GLY A 109 17.29 -11.85 6.46
C GLY A 109 16.65 -11.01 7.57
N ILE A 110 16.17 -9.80 7.27
CA ILE A 110 15.46 -8.97 8.25
C ILE A 110 14.03 -9.51 8.38
N PRO A 111 13.55 -9.92 9.58
CA PRO A 111 12.26 -10.60 9.74
C PRO A 111 11.09 -9.60 9.77
N LEU A 112 10.90 -8.82 8.69
CA LEU A 112 9.85 -7.80 8.61
C LEU A 112 8.42 -8.33 8.50
N LEU A 113 8.24 -9.64 8.36
CA LEU A 113 6.93 -10.29 8.43
C LEU A 113 6.57 -10.76 9.84
N ASP A 114 7.45 -10.54 10.83
CA ASP A 114 7.19 -10.85 12.23
C ASP A 114 6.73 -9.59 12.99
N PRO A 115 5.47 -9.55 13.47
CA PRO A 115 4.95 -8.45 14.29
C PRO A 115 5.81 -8.13 15.52
N ALA A 116 6.51 -9.13 16.08
CA ALA A 116 7.35 -8.97 17.26
C ALA A 116 8.50 -8.05 16.94
N PHE A 117 9.08 -8.30 15.78
CA PHE A 117 10.21 -7.58 15.29
C PHE A 117 9.81 -6.15 14.92
N TYR A 118 8.81 -5.98 14.06
CA TYR A 118 8.49 -4.64 13.55
C TYR A 118 7.79 -3.73 14.57
N SER A 119 7.23 -4.28 15.66
CA SER A 119 6.78 -3.49 16.83
C SER A 119 7.92 -2.85 17.64
N THR A 120 9.18 -3.28 17.43
CA THR A 120 10.34 -2.78 18.16
C THR A 120 11.33 -2.00 17.29
N LEU A 121 11.01 -1.81 16.01
CA LEU A 121 11.86 -1.06 15.10
C LEU A 121 12.06 0.37 15.59
N THR A 122 13.31 0.83 15.52
CA THR A 122 13.66 2.24 15.69
C THR A 122 13.45 2.99 14.37
N LEU A 123 13.23 4.30 14.45
CA LEU A 123 13.13 5.16 13.27
C LEU A 123 14.36 5.02 12.35
N GLN A 124 15.57 4.88 12.92
CA GLN A 124 16.78 4.71 12.13
C GLN A 124 16.75 3.41 11.32
N GLN A 125 16.33 2.30 11.93
CA GLN A 125 16.18 1.03 11.20
C GLN A 125 15.12 1.15 10.09
N VAL A 126 14.02 1.87 10.33
CA VAL A 126 13.01 2.14 9.29
C VAL A 126 13.60 2.95 8.14
N LYS A 127 14.38 4.00 8.42
CA LYS A 127 15.10 4.78 7.39
C LYS A 127 16.09 3.91 6.60
N ASP A 128 16.77 2.98 7.27
CA ASP A 128 17.71 2.06 6.61
C ASP A 128 17.00 1.04 5.71
N ILE A 129 15.88 0.46 6.17
CA ILE A 129 15.02 -0.44 5.38
C ILE A 129 14.53 0.29 4.12
N PHE A 130 14.04 1.51 4.28
CA PHE A 130 13.54 2.35 3.19
C PHE A 130 14.60 3.14 2.45
N LYS A 131 15.89 2.87 2.63
CA LYS A 131 16.94 3.64 1.97
C LYS A 131 16.79 3.64 0.44
N SER A 132 16.73 4.84 -0.14
CA SER A 132 16.56 5.02 -1.58
C SER A 132 17.89 5.02 -2.34
N ASP A 133 17.83 4.65 -3.61
CA ASP A 133 18.95 4.82 -4.55
C ASP A 133 19.02 6.21 -5.18
N SER A 134 17.97 7.05 -5.03
CA SER A 134 17.95 8.42 -5.55
C SER A 134 18.39 9.47 -4.52
N GLY A 135 18.68 9.05 -3.28
CA GLY A 135 18.95 9.95 -2.16
C GLY A 135 17.72 10.61 -1.55
N MET A 136 16.53 10.40 -2.14
CA MET A 136 15.26 10.87 -1.58
C MET A 136 14.80 9.94 -0.47
N GLU A 137 14.40 10.51 0.66
CA GLU A 137 13.76 9.73 1.72
C GLU A 137 12.36 9.29 1.27
N ILE A 138 11.87 8.15 1.79
CA ILE A 138 10.49 7.77 1.55
C ILE A 138 9.57 8.82 2.20
N PRO A 139 8.54 9.32 1.50
CA PRO A 139 7.66 10.33 2.08
C PRO A 139 7.00 9.82 3.37
N LEU A 140 6.92 10.68 4.39
CA LEU A 140 6.29 10.41 5.68
C LEU A 140 6.95 9.24 6.43
N VAL A 141 8.28 9.20 6.51
CA VAL A 141 8.99 8.06 7.12
C VAL A 141 8.72 7.94 8.62
N GLU A 142 8.56 9.06 9.33
CA GLU A 142 8.20 9.09 10.74
C GLU A 142 6.80 8.52 10.97
N GLU A 143 5.80 8.89 10.15
CA GLU A 143 4.45 8.35 10.23
C GLU A 143 4.42 6.86 9.87
N ARG A 144 5.20 6.44 8.86
CA ARG A 144 5.35 5.02 8.51
C ARG A 144 5.91 4.22 9.67
N HIS A 145 6.90 4.78 10.39
CA HIS A 145 7.46 4.15 11.59
C HIS A 145 6.39 4.01 12.67
N GLN A 146 5.65 5.07 12.98
CA GLN A 146 4.55 5.02 13.96
C GLN A 146 3.52 3.95 13.59
N VAL A 147 3.01 4.00 12.35
CA VAL A 147 1.97 3.11 11.87
C VAL A 147 2.43 1.64 11.89
N ILE A 148 3.66 1.33 11.45
CA ILE A 148 4.10 -0.07 11.44
C ILE A 148 4.37 -0.60 12.85
N THR A 149 4.89 0.25 13.74
CA THR A 149 5.11 -0.12 15.14
C THR A 149 3.79 -0.39 15.86
N GLU A 150 2.79 0.48 15.68
CA GLU A 150 1.44 0.29 16.25
C GLU A 150 0.74 -0.95 15.68
N ALA A 151 0.85 -1.18 14.36
CA ALA A 151 0.32 -2.38 13.72
C ALA A 151 0.93 -3.65 14.33
N GLY A 152 2.24 -3.63 14.64
CA GLY A 152 2.93 -4.76 15.24
C GLY A 152 2.44 -5.06 16.66
N LEU A 153 2.24 -4.02 17.46
CA LEU A 153 1.69 -4.16 18.82
C LEU A 153 0.26 -4.73 18.81
N CYS A 154 -0.59 -4.30 17.87
CA CYS A 154 -1.94 -4.82 17.72
C CYS A 154 -1.96 -6.28 17.28
N SER A 155 -1.11 -6.65 16.32
CA SER A 155 -1.01 -8.01 15.79
C SER A 155 -0.36 -9.00 16.77
N PHE A 156 0.35 -8.51 17.80
CA PHE A 156 0.90 -9.32 18.89
C PHE A 156 -0.13 -9.82 19.89
N SER A 157 -1.33 -9.23 19.90
CA SER A 157 -2.30 -9.38 20.98
C SER A 157 -3.38 -10.43 20.70
N PHE A 158 -3.20 -11.28 19.68
CA PHE A 158 -4.08 -12.40 19.32
C PHE A 158 -3.31 -13.72 19.30
#